data_AF-A0A6J7CPM7-F1
#
_entry.id   AF-A0A6J7CPM7-F1
#
_cell.length_a   1.000
_cell.length_b   1.000
_cell.length_c   1.000
_cell.angle_alpha   90.00
_cell.angle_beta   90.00
_cell.angle_gamma   90.00
#
_symmetry.space_group_name_H-M   'P 1'
#
loop_
_entity.id
_entity.type
_entity.pdbx_description
1 polymer ?
#
loop_
_entity_poly.entity_id
_entity_poly.type
_entity_poly.pdbx_seq_one_letter_code
_entity_poly.pdbx_strand_id
1 'polypeptide(L)'
;MDRTWSMDPGVGVALTIVVSRTALGSPVHMTRLPLKVAVALAGVIAEHAPQGVRVVVKWPNDVLVGDRKVAGILIESLDADRLAIGIGVNLAGVPEGLPADTATSLSAEHIALTASTLVPALAEAVIRCAQGLDEDIVLADLQNAIDTVGRQVRIELPDGRFVTGRATGLGSTGSLMVDTANGTEEFVAGDVTHLRLEGDEAVR
;
A
#
# COMPACT_ATOMS: atom_id res chain seq x y z
N MET A 1 3.47 14.62 5.87
CA MET A 1 2.71 14.48 7.11
C MET A 1 3.54 13.61 8.03
N ASP A 2 3.90 14.10 9.22
CA ASP A 2 4.70 13.36 10.20
C ASP A 2 3.80 12.39 10.97
N ARG A 3 3.43 11.29 10.32
CA ARG A 3 2.70 10.20 10.96
C ARG A 3 3.67 9.19 11.56
N THR A 4 3.40 8.76 12.78
CA THR A 4 4.19 7.73 13.46
C THR A 4 3.59 6.36 13.20
N TRP A 5 4.42 5.43 12.71
CA TRP A 5 4.11 4.00 12.79
C TRP A 5 4.58 3.47 14.15
N SER A 6 3.66 2.94 14.96
CA SER A 6 3.98 2.30 16.24
C SER A 6 3.90 0.79 16.11
N MET A 7 4.71 0.07 16.87
CA MET A 7 4.69 -1.39 16.94
C MET A 7 5.28 -1.85 18.27
N ASP A 8 4.53 -2.66 19.01
CA ASP A 8 5.03 -3.26 20.24
C ASP A 8 6.06 -4.37 19.96
N PRO A 9 7.01 -4.64 20.87
CA PRO A 9 7.97 -5.71 20.69
C PRO A 9 7.30 -7.07 20.43
N GLY A 10 7.71 -7.73 19.35
CA GLY A 10 7.26 -9.08 19.01
C GLY A 10 5.90 -9.20 18.31
N VAL A 11 5.18 -8.09 18.08
CA VAL A 11 3.83 -8.14 17.47
C VAL A 11 3.81 -7.96 15.95
N GLY A 12 4.96 -7.65 15.34
CA GLY A 12 5.05 -7.41 13.91
C GLY A 12 6.48 -7.45 13.37
N VAL A 13 6.62 -7.07 12.10
CA VAL A 13 7.90 -6.86 11.41
C VAL A 13 8.05 -5.39 11.09
N ALA A 14 9.18 -4.81 11.47
CA ALA A 14 9.66 -3.52 10.98
C ALA A 14 11.00 -3.77 10.27
N LEU A 15 11.01 -3.60 8.94
CA LEU A 15 12.16 -3.88 8.08
C LEU A 15 12.50 -2.62 7.29
N THR A 16 13.79 -2.27 7.24
CA THR A 16 14.30 -1.24 6.35
C THR A 16 15.33 -1.86 5.40
N ILE A 17 15.11 -1.71 4.10
CA ILE A 17 16.06 -2.10 3.06
C ILE A 17 16.59 -0.82 2.40
N VAL A 18 17.92 -0.71 2.31
CA VAL A 18 18.57 0.42 1.64
C VAL A 18 18.98 0.01 0.24
N VAL A 19 18.56 0.79 -0.75
CA VAL A 19 18.86 0.55 -2.17
C VAL A 19 19.55 1.77 -2.78
N SER A 20 20.41 1.51 -3.78
CA SER A 20 20.99 2.57 -4.60
C SER A 20 19.97 3.08 -5.61
N ARG A 21 19.89 4.39 -5.81
CA ARG A 21 19.09 5.01 -6.88
C ARG A 21 19.55 4.57 -8.27
N THR A 22 20.85 4.33 -8.44
CA THR A 22 21.39 3.84 -9.72
C THR A 22 20.86 2.44 -10.06
N ALA A 23 20.53 1.62 -9.06
CA ALA A 23 19.96 0.30 -9.30
C ALA A 23 18.52 0.37 -9.84
N LEU A 24 17.77 1.43 -9.49
CA LEU A 24 16.38 1.65 -9.92
C LEU A 24 16.26 2.09 -11.38
N GLY A 25 17.37 2.54 -11.99
CA GLY A 25 17.48 2.90 -13.40
C GLY A 25 16.81 4.22 -13.82
N SER A 26 15.55 4.44 -13.43
CA SER A 26 14.73 5.59 -13.88
C SER A 26 13.93 6.24 -12.75
N PRO A 27 13.73 7.58 -12.76
CA PRO A 27 12.84 8.28 -11.83
C PRO A 27 11.41 7.72 -11.79
N VAL A 28 10.88 7.24 -12.91
CA VAL A 28 9.51 6.66 -12.96
C VAL A 28 9.43 5.34 -12.19
N HIS A 29 10.51 4.55 -12.15
CA HIS A 29 10.54 3.34 -11.32
C HIS A 29 10.52 3.69 -9.84
N MET A 30 11.16 4.81 -9.46
CA MET A 30 11.17 5.28 -8.09
C MET A 30 9.78 5.72 -7.61
N THR A 31 9.01 6.42 -8.45
CA THR A 31 7.66 6.88 -8.07
C THR A 31 6.67 5.73 -7.90
N ARG A 32 6.83 4.65 -8.67
CA ARG A 32 5.98 3.43 -8.57
C ARG A 32 6.43 2.48 -7.47
N LEU A 33 7.62 2.67 -6.89
CA LEU A 33 8.23 1.73 -5.96
C LEU A 33 7.36 1.40 -4.72
N PRO A 34 6.63 2.34 -4.08
CA PRO A 34 5.76 2.00 -2.96
C PRO A 34 4.67 1.00 -3.35
N LEU A 35 4.05 1.20 -4.52
CA LEU A 35 3.03 0.30 -5.07
C LEU A 35 3.61 -1.07 -5.44
N LYS A 36 4.78 -1.11 -6.10
CA LYS A 36 5.44 -2.37 -6.46
C LYS A 36 5.74 -3.21 -5.22
N VAL A 37 6.31 -2.59 -4.17
CA VAL A 37 6.60 -3.25 -2.90
C VAL A 37 5.32 -3.71 -2.20
N ALA A 38 4.27 -2.88 -2.21
CA ALA A 38 2.97 -3.24 -1.62
C ALA A 38 2.32 -4.42 -2.34
N VAL A 39 2.34 -4.45 -3.68
CA VAL A 39 1.79 -5.55 -4.49
C VAL A 39 2.56 -6.84 -4.25
N ALA A 40 3.90 -6.77 -4.22
CA ALA A 40 4.72 -7.92 -3.89
C ALA A 40 4.41 -8.47 -2.49
N LEU A 41 4.32 -7.60 -1.48
CA LEU A 41 3.96 -7.99 -0.12
C LEU A 41 2.56 -8.60 -0.05
N ALA A 42 1.58 -8.01 -0.75
CA ALA A 42 0.23 -8.53 -0.83
C ALA A 42 0.20 -9.95 -1.44
N GLY A 43 1.01 -10.21 -2.48
CA GLY A 43 1.16 -11.54 -3.08
C GLY A 43 1.67 -12.57 -2.07
N VAL A 44 2.76 -12.26 -1.36
CA VAL A 44 3.33 -13.15 -0.32
C VAL A 44 2.32 -13.46 0.80
N ILE A 45 1.57 -12.44 1.24
CA ILE A 45 0.53 -12.61 2.26
C ILE A 45 -0.63 -13.47 1.72
N ALA A 46 -1.07 -13.23 0.48
CA ALA A 46 -2.18 -13.94 -0.15
C ALA A 46 -1.89 -15.44 -0.32
N GLU A 47 -0.65 -15.83 -0.60
CA GLU A 47 -0.23 -17.25 -0.67
C GLU A 47 -0.48 -18.02 0.63
N HIS A 48 -0.53 -17.32 1.76
CA HIS A 48 -0.74 -17.89 3.09
C HIS A 48 -2.15 -17.61 3.65
N ALA A 49 -2.98 -16.91 2.88
CA ALA A 49 -4.31 -16.50 3.32
C ALA A 49 -5.33 -17.66 3.17
N PRO A 50 -6.23 -17.86 4.14
CA PRO A 50 -7.34 -18.79 3.99
C PRO A 50 -8.21 -18.47 2.77
N GLN A 51 -8.90 -19.48 2.24
CA GLN A 51 -9.82 -19.29 1.12
C GLN A 51 -10.89 -18.23 1.45
N GLY A 52 -11.08 -17.27 0.55
CA GLY A 52 -12.05 -16.18 0.71
C GLY A 52 -11.52 -14.96 1.48
N VAL A 53 -10.33 -15.04 2.08
CA VAL A 53 -9.66 -13.87 2.67
C VAL A 53 -9.04 -13.04 1.55
N ARG A 54 -9.44 -11.77 1.48
CA ARG A 54 -9.01 -10.85 0.42
C ARG A 54 -7.87 -9.98 0.90
N VAL A 55 -6.69 -10.14 0.30
CA VAL A 55 -5.51 -9.29 0.53
C VAL A 55 -5.38 -8.34 -0.65
N VAL A 56 -5.34 -7.04 -0.39
CA VAL A 56 -5.31 -6.02 -1.45
C VAL A 56 -4.36 -4.87 -1.14
N VAL A 57 -4.00 -4.12 -2.17
CA VAL A 57 -3.24 -2.88 -2.02
C VAL A 57 -4.18 -1.68 -2.11
N LYS A 58 -4.11 -0.79 -1.12
CA LYS A 58 -4.70 0.54 -1.17
C LYS A 58 -3.60 1.54 -1.54
N TRP A 59 -3.86 2.32 -2.59
CA TRP A 59 -2.97 3.39 -3.01
C TRP A 59 -2.77 4.42 -1.87
N PRO A 60 -1.57 4.96 -1.66
CA PRO A 60 -0.35 4.72 -2.45
C PRO A 60 0.54 3.58 -1.92
N ASN A 61 0.31 3.08 -0.70
CA ASN A 61 1.34 2.35 0.04
C ASN A 61 0.82 1.42 1.15
N ASP A 62 -0.47 1.14 1.20
CA ASP A 62 -1.08 0.32 2.24
C ASP A 62 -1.40 -1.07 1.70
N VAL A 63 -1.14 -2.11 2.48
CA VAL A 63 -1.71 -3.45 2.25
C VAL A 63 -2.85 -3.66 3.24
N LEU A 64 -3.99 -4.11 2.74
CA LEU A 64 -5.20 -4.37 3.51
C LEU A 64 -5.54 -5.86 3.48
N VAL A 65 -6.16 -6.34 4.57
CA VAL A 65 -6.97 -7.56 4.56
C VAL A 65 -8.43 -7.15 4.74
N GLY A 66 -9.25 -7.45 3.73
CA GLY A 66 -10.55 -6.81 3.59
C GLY A 66 -10.39 -5.30 3.36
N ASP A 67 -10.91 -4.48 4.29
CA ASP A 67 -10.74 -3.02 4.28
C ASP A 67 -9.80 -2.52 5.41
N ARG A 68 -9.19 -3.42 6.19
CA ARG A 68 -8.34 -3.06 7.34
C ARG A 68 -6.86 -3.14 6.98
N LYS A 69 -6.08 -2.14 7.40
CA LYS A 69 -4.64 -2.06 7.12
C LYS A 69 -3.85 -3.11 7.91
N VAL A 70 -3.07 -3.91 7.21
CA VAL A 70 -2.15 -4.90 7.81
C VAL A 70 -0.68 -4.53 7.63
N ALA A 71 -0.36 -3.75 6.60
CA ALA A 71 1.00 -3.28 6.38
C ALA A 71 1.05 -1.88 5.75
N GLY A 72 2.18 -1.20 5.93
CA GLY A 72 2.48 0.07 5.31
C GLY A 72 3.90 0.11 4.76
N ILE A 73 4.06 0.76 3.61
CA ILE A 73 5.34 0.96 2.93
C ILE A 73 5.70 2.45 3.00
N LEU A 74 6.93 2.78 3.33
CA LEU A 74 7.45 4.14 3.32
C LEU A 74 8.77 4.17 2.55
N ILE A 75 8.90 5.11 1.63
CA ILE A 75 10.14 5.31 0.86
C ILE A 75 10.67 6.69 1.14
N GLU A 76 11.88 6.74 1.67
CA GLU A 76 12.54 7.99 2.05
C GLU A 76 13.89 8.11 1.36
N SER A 77 14.24 9.35 1.03
CA SER A 77 15.58 9.67 0.57
C SER A 77 16.51 9.71 1.76
N LEU A 78 17.52 8.84 1.81
CA LEU A 78 18.57 8.93 2.82
C LEU A 78 19.59 10.01 2.42
N ASP A 79 19.95 10.01 1.13
CA ASP A 79 20.83 11.00 0.52
C ASP A 79 20.57 11.06 -1.01
N ALA A 80 21.50 11.72 -1.71
CA ALA A 80 21.44 11.92 -3.15
C ALA A 80 21.47 10.60 -3.94
N ASP A 81 22.02 9.52 -3.39
CA ASP A 81 22.30 8.27 -4.10
C ASP A 81 21.50 7.08 -3.55
N ARG A 82 20.91 7.20 -2.34
CA ARG A 82 20.27 6.07 -1.65
C ARG A 82 18.84 6.37 -1.21
N LEU A 83 18.02 5.32 -1.26
CA LEU A 83 16.66 5.29 -0.70
C LEU A 83 16.59 4.28 0.44
N ALA A 84 15.83 4.61 1.48
CA ALA A 84 15.36 3.67 2.49
C ALA A 84 13.93 3.24 2.14
N ILE A 85 13.70 1.93 2.07
CA ILE A 85 12.39 1.32 1.91
C ILE A 85 12.02 0.71 3.27
N GLY A 86 11.22 1.43 4.04
CA GLY A 86 10.65 0.98 5.31
C GLY A 86 9.36 0.19 5.08
N ILE A 87 9.24 -0.96 5.72
CA ILE A 87 8.08 -1.85 5.61
C ILE A 87 7.67 -2.28 7.02
N GLY A 88 6.46 -1.91 7.41
CA GLY A 88 5.84 -2.32 8.67
C GLY A 88 4.71 -3.32 8.40
N VAL A 89 4.74 -4.49 9.04
CA VAL A 89 3.71 -5.53 8.90
C VAL A 89 3.22 -5.99 10.27
N ASN A 90 1.91 -5.90 10.49
CA ASN A 90 1.25 -6.35 11.71
C ASN A 90 1.09 -7.88 11.67
N LEU A 91 1.86 -8.61 12.48
CA LEU A 91 1.81 -10.08 12.50
C LEU A 91 0.80 -10.59 13.53
N ALA A 92 1.03 -10.28 14.80
CA ALA A 92 0.29 -10.80 15.94
C ALA A 92 -0.64 -9.75 16.59
N GLY A 93 -0.45 -8.47 16.30
CA GLY A 93 -1.23 -7.39 16.89
C GLY A 93 -1.12 -6.08 16.14
N VAL A 94 -1.90 -5.11 16.58
CA VAL A 94 -1.86 -3.71 16.14
C VAL A 94 -1.68 -2.83 17.37
N PRO A 95 -1.11 -1.62 17.23
CA PRO A 95 -0.99 -0.69 18.35
C PRO A 95 -2.32 -0.41 19.05
N GLU A 96 -2.27 -0.31 20.37
CA GLU A 96 -3.44 0.12 21.16
C GLU A 96 -3.90 1.53 20.76
N GLY A 97 -5.20 1.79 20.85
CA GLY A 97 -5.79 3.10 20.57
C GLY A 97 -6.10 3.40 19.11
N LEU A 98 -5.79 2.48 18.17
CA LEU A 98 -6.29 2.56 16.80
C LEU A 98 -7.78 2.18 16.75
N PRO A 99 -8.60 2.84 15.92
CA PRO A 99 -9.96 2.38 15.65
C PRO A 99 -9.95 0.96 15.09
N ALA A 100 -10.78 0.08 15.67
CA ALA A 100 -10.77 -1.36 15.39
C ALA A 100 -11.07 -1.72 13.92
N ASP A 101 -11.68 -0.80 13.17
CA ASP A 101 -12.03 -0.93 11.76
C ASP A 101 -10.96 -0.38 10.80
N THR A 102 -9.84 0.15 11.31
CA THR A 102 -8.79 0.78 10.48
C THR A 102 -7.57 -0.11 10.26
N ALA A 103 -7.26 -0.99 11.21
CA ALA A 103 -6.07 -1.84 11.18
C ALA A 103 -6.36 -3.26 11.62
N THR A 104 -5.56 -4.21 11.14
CA THR A 104 -5.60 -5.62 11.51
C THR A 104 -4.19 -6.23 11.55
N SER A 105 -4.10 -7.49 11.98
CA SER A 105 -2.87 -8.30 11.98
C SER A 105 -3.10 -9.62 11.26
N LEU A 106 -2.03 -10.24 10.74
CA LEU A 106 -2.13 -11.53 10.05
C LEU A 106 -2.79 -12.60 10.91
N SER A 107 -2.45 -12.66 12.20
CA SER A 107 -3.04 -13.61 13.14
C SER A 107 -4.54 -13.40 13.38
N ALA A 108 -5.01 -12.14 13.42
CA ALA A 108 -6.43 -11.81 13.60
C ALA A 108 -7.25 -12.23 12.38
N GLU A 109 -6.62 -12.27 11.20
CA GLU A 109 -7.22 -12.74 9.94
C GLU A 109 -6.94 -14.23 9.66
N HIS A 110 -6.39 -14.95 10.63
CA HIS A 110 -6.03 -16.37 10.53
C HIS A 110 -5.04 -16.70 9.40
N ILE A 111 -4.18 -15.75 9.03
CA ILE A 111 -3.12 -15.92 8.04
C ILE A 111 -1.87 -16.47 8.74
N ALA A 112 -1.51 -17.72 8.43
CA ALA A 112 -0.41 -18.43 9.06
C ALA A 112 0.94 -18.07 8.42
N LEU A 113 1.40 -16.84 8.65
CA LEU A 113 2.67 -16.33 8.15
C LEU A 113 3.53 -15.76 9.29
N THR A 114 4.76 -16.26 9.41
CA THR A 114 5.71 -15.86 10.47
C THR A 114 6.76 -14.89 9.92
N ALA A 115 7.43 -14.16 10.83
CA ALA A 115 8.54 -13.28 10.46
C ALA A 115 9.68 -14.03 9.74
N SER A 116 9.99 -15.27 10.15
CA SER A 116 11.05 -16.08 9.54
C SER A 116 10.78 -16.46 8.08
N THR A 117 9.50 -16.53 7.70
CA THR A 117 9.08 -16.80 6.31
C THR A 117 8.91 -15.50 5.54
N LEU A 118 8.29 -14.49 6.16
CA LEU A 118 7.97 -13.21 5.53
C LEU A 118 9.23 -12.40 5.17
N VAL A 119 10.19 -12.28 6.09
CA VAL A 119 11.34 -11.38 5.89
C VAL A 119 12.21 -11.79 4.68
N PRO A 120 12.59 -13.06 4.48
CA PRO A 120 13.34 -13.47 3.30
C PRO A 120 12.56 -13.24 2.00
N ALA A 121 11.28 -13.62 1.95
CA ALA A 121 10.43 -13.44 0.77
C ALA A 121 10.28 -11.96 0.39
N LEU A 122 10.10 -11.10 1.40
CA LEU A 122 9.99 -9.66 1.21
C LEU A 122 11.30 -9.03 0.76
N ALA A 123 12.43 -9.44 1.35
CA ALA A 123 13.75 -8.95 0.94
C ALA A 123 14.03 -9.29 -0.52
N GLU A 124 13.75 -10.53 -0.93
CA GLU A 124 13.89 -10.95 -2.32
C GLU A 124 13.01 -10.12 -3.26
N ALA A 125 11.73 -9.96 -2.91
CA ALA A 125 10.80 -9.21 -3.75
C ALA A 125 11.18 -7.72 -3.88
N VAL A 126 11.65 -7.09 -2.80
CA VAL A 126 12.15 -5.71 -2.83
C VAL A 126 13.38 -5.59 -3.72
N ILE A 127 14.31 -6.56 -3.64
CA ILE A 127 15.50 -6.57 -4.49
C ILE A 127 15.11 -6.69 -5.98
N ARG A 128 14.19 -7.60 -6.33
CA ARG A 128 13.71 -7.73 -7.71
C ARG A 128 13.03 -6.45 -8.21
N CYS A 129 12.18 -5.85 -7.38
CA CYS A 129 11.56 -4.56 -7.66
C CYS A 129 12.60 -3.46 -7.87
N ALA A 130 13.64 -3.43 -7.03
CA ALA A 130 14.67 -2.40 -7.04
C ALA A 130 15.66 -2.54 -8.20
N GLN A 131 15.92 -3.76 -8.65
CA GLN A 131 16.80 -4.04 -9.80
C GLN A 131 16.07 -3.96 -11.15
N GLY A 132 14.76 -3.67 -11.14
CA GLY A 132 13.97 -3.69 -12.36
C GLY A 132 13.81 -5.09 -12.98
N LEU A 133 14.10 -6.15 -12.21
CA LEU A 133 13.94 -7.53 -12.69
C LEU A 133 12.46 -7.92 -12.83
N ASP A 134 11.59 -7.23 -12.11
CA ASP A 134 10.14 -7.25 -12.33
C ASP A 134 9.73 -6.14 -13.32
N GLU A 135 10.36 -6.10 -14.50
CA GLU A 135 9.89 -5.30 -15.65
C GLU A 135 8.48 -5.74 -16.10
N ASP A 136 8.13 -7.01 -15.81
CA ASP A 136 6.83 -7.61 -16.08
C ASP A 136 5.68 -7.02 -15.26
N ILE A 137 5.93 -6.38 -14.10
CA ILE A 137 4.90 -5.61 -13.40
C ILE A 137 4.77 -4.26 -14.12
N VAL A 138 4.06 -4.28 -15.24
CA VAL A 138 3.71 -3.08 -15.99
C VAL A 138 2.61 -2.32 -15.26
N LEU A 139 2.40 -1.06 -15.63
CA LEU A 139 1.38 -0.21 -15.02
C LEU A 139 -0.01 -0.86 -14.99
N ALA A 140 -0.33 -1.68 -16.00
CA ALA A 140 -1.56 -2.45 -16.07
C ALA A 140 -1.70 -3.47 -14.93
N ASP A 141 -0.63 -4.18 -14.56
CA ASP A 141 -0.67 -5.15 -13.46
C ASP A 141 -0.82 -4.45 -12.11
N LEU A 142 -0.12 -3.33 -11.93
CA LEU A 142 -0.31 -2.49 -10.73
C LEU A 142 -1.76 -2.00 -10.64
N GLN A 143 -2.33 -1.53 -11.76
CA GLN A 143 -3.71 -1.05 -11.79
C GLN A 143 -4.71 -2.17 -11.46
N ASN A 144 -4.47 -3.39 -11.92
CA ASN A 144 -5.31 -4.56 -11.61
C ASN A 144 -5.12 -5.07 -10.17
N ALA A 145 -3.95 -4.83 -9.57
CA ALA A 145 -3.62 -5.31 -8.23
C ALA A 145 -4.06 -4.37 -7.10
N ILE A 146 -4.33 -3.09 -7.39
CA ILE A 146 -4.80 -2.13 -6.40
C ILE A 146 -6.32 -2.11 -6.30
N ASP A 147 -6.83 -2.09 -5.07
CA ASP A 147 -8.26 -2.05 -4.78
C ASP A 147 -8.84 -0.63 -4.82
N THR A 148 -8.00 0.39 -4.83
CA THR A 148 -8.43 1.78 -4.90
C THR A 148 -9.10 2.11 -6.24
N VAL A 149 -8.65 1.52 -7.35
CA VAL A 149 -9.22 1.79 -8.67
C VAL A 149 -10.63 1.22 -8.76
N GLY A 150 -11.55 2.05 -9.25
CA GLY A 150 -12.97 1.75 -9.36
C GLY A 150 -13.80 2.14 -8.15
N ARG A 151 -13.17 2.50 -7.01
CA ARG A 151 -13.86 2.93 -5.78
C ARG A 151 -14.12 4.43 -5.76
N GLN A 152 -15.13 4.82 -4.99
CA GLN A 152 -15.31 6.19 -4.55
C GLN A 152 -14.27 6.50 -3.46
N VAL A 153 -13.54 7.60 -3.60
CA VAL A 153 -12.44 7.97 -2.71
C VAL A 153 -12.60 9.39 -2.17
N ARG A 154 -12.08 9.59 -0.96
CA ARG A 154 -11.75 10.90 -0.39
C ARG A 154 -10.24 10.97 -0.24
N ILE A 155 -9.62 11.96 -0.87
CA ILE A 155 -8.18 12.22 -0.81
C ILE A 155 -7.94 13.44 0.04
N GLU A 156 -7.20 13.28 1.14
CA GLU A 156 -6.76 14.40 1.97
C GLU A 156 -5.41 14.91 1.48
N LEU A 157 -5.35 16.23 1.25
CA LEU A 157 -4.17 16.93 0.76
C LEU A 157 -3.33 17.48 1.92
N PRO A 158 -2.03 17.76 1.70
CA PRO A 158 -1.16 18.28 2.75
C PRO A 158 -1.61 19.60 3.39
N ASP A 159 -2.42 20.40 2.69
CA ASP A 159 -2.96 21.68 3.16
C ASP A 159 -4.28 21.53 3.93
N GLY A 160 -4.72 20.30 4.20
CA GLY A 160 -5.96 20.00 4.94
C GLY A 160 -7.23 20.05 4.09
N ARG A 161 -7.14 20.41 2.81
CA ARG A 161 -8.27 20.26 1.88
C ARG A 161 -8.47 18.79 1.54
N PHE A 162 -9.67 18.47 1.05
CA PHE A 162 -9.96 17.15 0.54
C PHE A 162 -10.63 17.22 -0.83
N VAL A 163 -10.41 16.19 -1.63
CA VAL A 163 -11.07 15.97 -2.92
C VAL A 163 -11.83 14.66 -2.86
N THR A 164 -13.05 14.65 -3.36
CA THR A 164 -13.84 13.42 -3.53
C THR A 164 -14.09 13.14 -4.99
N GLY A 165 -14.02 11.87 -5.37
CA GLY A 165 -14.28 11.45 -6.74
C GLY A 165 -14.15 9.94 -6.89
N ARG A 166 -14.31 9.47 -8.12
CA ARG A 166 -14.11 8.06 -8.44
C ARG A 166 -12.68 7.85 -8.92
N ALA A 167 -11.94 6.96 -8.27
CA ALA A 167 -10.63 6.56 -8.75
C ALA A 167 -10.77 5.74 -10.05
N THR A 168 -10.16 6.20 -11.14
CA THR A 168 -10.36 5.62 -12.47
C THR A 168 -9.17 4.82 -12.99
N GLY A 169 -7.98 5.04 -12.43
CA GLY A 169 -6.79 4.32 -12.83
C GLY A 169 -5.52 4.91 -12.22
N LEU A 170 -4.39 4.46 -12.74
CA LEU A 170 -3.08 5.01 -12.40
C LEU A 170 -2.49 5.78 -13.59
N GLY A 171 -1.88 6.93 -13.31
CA GLY A 171 -1.08 7.66 -14.28
C GLY A 171 0.26 6.97 -14.55
N SER A 172 1.01 7.49 -15.53
CA SER A 172 2.29 6.89 -15.95
C SER A 172 3.34 6.85 -14.84
N THR A 173 3.21 7.63 -13.78
CA THR A 173 4.13 7.64 -12.63
C THR A 173 3.64 6.80 -11.46
N GLY A 174 2.46 6.17 -11.55
CA GLY A 174 1.79 5.51 -10.43
C GLY A 174 0.94 6.47 -9.57
N SER A 175 0.73 7.70 -10.03
CA SER A 175 -0.25 8.65 -9.51
C SER A 175 -1.67 8.11 -9.61
N LEU A 176 -2.57 8.52 -8.72
CA LEU A 176 -3.98 8.13 -8.77
C LEU A 176 -4.76 9.12 -9.65
N MET A 177 -5.44 8.60 -10.67
CA MET A 177 -6.36 9.37 -11.50
C MET A 177 -7.76 9.33 -10.89
N VAL A 178 -8.39 10.49 -10.72
CA VAL A 178 -9.69 10.61 -10.06
C VAL A 178 -10.62 11.50 -10.88
N ASP A 179 -11.81 10.98 -11.19
CA ASP A 179 -12.89 11.77 -11.76
C ASP A 179 -13.62 12.51 -10.64
N THR A 180 -13.45 13.84 -10.61
CA THR A 180 -14.07 14.75 -9.64
C THR A 180 -15.21 15.54 -10.31
N ALA A 181 -15.91 16.36 -9.52
CA ALA A 181 -16.92 17.27 -10.06
C ALA A 181 -16.34 18.32 -11.04
N ASN A 182 -15.02 18.57 -10.99
CA ASN A 182 -14.34 19.57 -11.81
C ASN A 182 -13.60 18.95 -13.02
N GLY A 183 -13.72 17.63 -13.21
CA GLY A 183 -13.01 16.87 -14.24
C GLY A 183 -12.04 15.85 -13.65
N THR A 184 -11.20 15.27 -14.50
CA THR A 184 -10.20 14.29 -14.08
C THR A 184 -8.97 15.00 -13.50
N GLU A 185 -8.60 14.65 -12.26
CA GLU A 185 -7.45 15.17 -11.53
C GLU A 185 -6.43 14.05 -11.24
N GLU A 186 -5.14 14.39 -11.21
CA GLU A 186 -4.03 13.46 -10.95
C GLU A 186 -3.40 13.75 -9.58
N PHE A 187 -3.28 12.73 -8.74
CA PHE A 187 -2.70 12.83 -7.40
C PHE A 187 -1.42 11.98 -7.29
N VAL A 188 -0.28 12.62 -7.03
CA VAL A 188 1.02 11.94 -6.85
C VAL A 188 1.24 11.43 -5.42
N ALA A 189 0.54 12.01 -4.45
CA ALA A 189 0.53 11.62 -3.05
C ALA A 189 -0.77 12.11 -2.38
N GLY A 190 -1.19 11.44 -1.31
CA GLY A 190 -2.35 11.83 -0.51
C GLY A 190 -2.77 10.71 0.44
N ASP A 191 -3.51 11.04 1.49
CA ASP A 191 -4.17 10.02 2.31
C ASP A 191 -5.52 9.68 1.69
N VAL A 192 -5.73 8.39 1.39
CA VAL A 192 -6.93 7.92 0.70
C VAL A 192 -7.81 7.12 1.63
N THR A 193 -9.05 7.56 1.73
CA THR A 193 -10.15 6.82 2.35
C THR A 193 -11.06 6.27 1.26
N HIS A 194 -11.30 4.96 1.28
CA HIS A 194 -12.33 4.33 0.46
C HIS A 194 -13.70 4.67 1.05
N LEU A 195 -14.50 5.42 0.32
CA LEU A 195 -15.87 5.74 0.73
C LEU A 195 -16.75 4.53 0.43
N ARG A 196 -17.51 4.10 1.44
CA ARG A 196 -18.62 3.17 1.19
C ARG A 196 -19.71 3.95 0.49
N LEU A 197 -20.28 3.39 -0.58
CA LEU A 197 -21.56 3.87 -1.06
C LEU A 197 -22.54 3.60 0.08
N GLU A 198 -23.08 4.65 0.70
CA GLU A 198 -24.28 4.48 1.53
C GLU A 198 -25.31 3.81 0.64
N GLY A 199 -25.66 2.57 0.97
CA GLY A 199 -26.64 1.83 0.20
C GLY A 199 -27.93 2.61 0.16
N ASP A 200 -28.58 2.62 -1.00
CA ASP A 200 -30.00 2.88 -1.22
C ASP A 200 -30.81 2.77 0.09
N GLU A 201 -31.03 3.91 0.77
CA GLU A 201 -32.24 4.12 1.57
C GLU A 201 -33.40 4.32 0.57
N ALA A 202 -33.68 3.30 -0.22
CA ALA A 202 -34.92 3.17 -0.93
C ALA A 202 -35.99 2.75 0.10
N VAL A 203 -36.70 3.76 0.58
CA VAL A 203 -38.14 3.75 0.85
C VAL A 203 -38.74 2.35 1.10
N ARG A 204 -39.04 2.07 2.36
CA ARG A 204 -40.14 1.18 2.74
C ARG A 204 -41.14 1.94 3.61
#